data_AF-A0AAV8VCG0-F1
#
_entry.id   AF-A0AAV8VCG0-F1
#
_cell.length_a   1.000
_cell.length_b   1.000
_cell.length_c   1.000
_cell.angle_alpha   90.00
_cell.angle_beta   90.00
_cell.angle_gamma   90.00
#
_symmetry.space_group_name_H-M   'P 1'
#
loop_
_entity.id
_entity.type
_entity.pdbx_description
1 polymer ?
#
loop_
_entity_poly.entity_id
_entity_poly.type
_entity_poly.pdbx_seq_one_letter_code
_entity_poly.pdbx_strand_id
1 'polypeptide(L)'
;MENFELEDAVKEVMDGILPKKSRKIYEAQYDTFVKWCCQRKLENVNEDVLLVFFEEKSKTLSSSTLWAHYSMLKTMLNVKRNIDVGKFYKLSAFLKRKSEGYKPKKAKVLTLDQIDKFLLEAPDKDFLMIKVALIFGVADACRGKELHQLTISDVTDMDHALIVNF
;
A
#
# COMPACT_ATOMS: atom_id res chain seq x y z
N MET A 1 32.55 4.80 -23.56
CA MET A 1 32.64 3.85 -22.43
C MET A 1 32.19 4.52 -21.13
N GLU A 2 32.74 5.68 -20.76
CA GLU A 2 32.38 6.39 -19.51
C GLU A 2 30.88 6.73 -19.33
N ASN A 3 30.15 7.11 -20.38
CA ASN A 3 28.71 7.43 -20.27
C ASN A 3 27.84 6.20 -19.92
N PHE A 4 28.25 5.00 -20.33
CA PHE A 4 27.51 3.77 -20.08
C PHE A 4 27.66 3.31 -18.63
N GLU A 5 28.86 3.47 -18.06
CA GLU A 5 29.15 3.17 -16.66
C GLU A 5 28.41 4.11 -15.69
N LEU A 6 28.28 5.39 -16.05
CA LEU A 6 27.50 6.36 -15.27
C LEU A 6 26.00 6.05 -15.31
N GLU A 7 25.44 5.71 -16.48
CA GLU A 7 24.03 5.36 -16.62
C GLU A 7 23.65 4.10 -15.81
N ASP A 8 24.52 3.09 -15.80
CA ASP A 8 24.30 1.86 -15.04
C ASP A 8 24.48 2.07 -13.52
N ALA A 9 25.47 2.85 -13.10
CA ALA A 9 25.63 3.23 -11.68
C ALA A 9 24.43 4.04 -11.16
N VAL A 10 23.90 4.96 -11.97
CA VAL A 10 22.67 5.70 -11.63
C VAL A 10 21.48 4.76 -11.53
N LYS A 11 21.31 3.79 -12.44
CA LYS A 11 20.24 2.79 -12.32
C LYS A 11 20.32 2.01 -11.01
N GLU A 12 21.49 1.54 -10.60
CA GLU A 12 21.65 0.82 -9.34
C GLU A 12 21.28 1.66 -8.11
N VAL A 13 21.72 2.92 -8.07
CA VAL A 13 21.36 3.85 -6.99
C VAL A 13 19.86 4.11 -6.98
N MET A 14 19.25 4.33 -8.14
CA MET A 14 17.82 4.58 -8.30
C MET A 14 16.98 3.37 -7.91
N ASP A 15 17.49 2.16 -8.14
CA ASP A 15 16.90 0.92 -7.66
C ASP A 15 16.85 0.86 -6.14
N GLY A 16 17.81 1.46 -5.44
CA GLY A 16 17.83 1.59 -3.99
C GLY A 16 16.80 2.57 -3.41
N ILE A 17 16.28 3.52 -4.21
CA ILE A 17 15.36 4.57 -3.75
C ILE A 17 13.95 4.03 -3.55
N LEU A 18 13.53 3.04 -4.34
CA LEU A 18 12.18 2.49 -4.26
C LEU A 18 12.10 1.38 -3.19
N PRO A 19 11.01 1.32 -2.40
CA PRO A 19 10.85 0.23 -1.45
C PRO A 19 10.79 -1.11 -2.20
N LYS A 20 11.72 -2.04 -1.86
CA LYS A 20 11.88 -3.32 -2.55
C LYS A 20 10.57 -4.10 -2.73
N LYS A 21 9.71 -4.11 -1.70
CA LYS A 21 8.43 -4.84 -1.72
C LYS A 21 7.40 -4.23 -2.67
N SER A 22 7.35 -2.91 -2.81
CA SER A 22 6.31 -2.20 -3.57
C SER A 22 6.78 -1.67 -4.92
N ARG A 23 8.04 -1.87 -5.30
CA ARG A 23 8.63 -1.38 -6.56
C ARG A 23 7.73 -1.65 -7.78
N LYS A 24 7.29 -2.89 -7.95
CA LYS A 24 6.42 -3.31 -9.07
C LYS A 24 5.14 -2.47 -9.17
N ILE A 25 4.56 -2.07 -8.04
CA ILE A 25 3.33 -1.27 -8.00
C ILE A 25 3.62 0.17 -8.44
N TYR A 26 4.74 0.73 -7.99
CA TYR A 26 5.18 2.08 -8.39
C TYR A 26 5.47 2.15 -9.89
N GLU A 27 6.17 1.15 -10.42
CA GLU A 27 6.46 1.03 -11.85
C GLU A 27 5.18 0.89 -12.67
N ALA A 28 4.28 -0.02 -12.30
CA ALA A 28 3.01 -0.21 -13.00
C ALA A 28 2.15 1.06 -13.00
N GLN A 29 2.13 1.81 -11.89
CA GLN A 29 1.42 3.07 -11.82
C GLN A 29 2.05 4.15 -12.71
N TYR A 30 3.38 4.22 -12.76
CA TYR A 30 4.10 5.11 -13.67
C TYR A 30 3.85 4.75 -15.14
N ASP A 31 3.90 3.47 -15.50
CA ASP A 31 3.66 3.01 -16.87
C ASP A 31 2.22 3.31 -17.31
N THR A 32 1.26 3.20 -16.40
CA THR A 32 -0.13 3.59 -16.64
C THR A 32 -0.24 5.08 -16.97
N PHE A 33 0.49 5.94 -16.24
CA PHE A 33 0.54 7.37 -16.51
C PHE A 33 1.24 7.68 -17.85
N VAL A 34 2.38 7.05 -18.13
CA VAL A 34 3.11 7.24 -19.40
C VAL A 34 2.25 6.84 -20.59
N LYS A 35 1.57 5.70 -20.53
CA LYS A 35 0.62 5.26 -21.57
C LYS A 35 -0.48 6.30 -21.81
N TRP A 36 -1.03 6.87 -20.73
CA TRP A 36 -2.05 7.93 -20.83
C TRP A 36 -1.49 9.20 -21.48
N CYS A 37 -0.24 9.60 -21.18
CA CYS A 37 0.41 10.72 -21.86
C CYS A 37 0.64 10.44 -23.36
N CYS A 38 1.11 9.24 -23.72
CA CYS A 38 1.34 8.84 -25.11
C CYS A 38 0.05 8.85 -25.93
N GLN A 39 -1.05 8.34 -25.37
CA GLN A 39 -2.36 8.35 -26.02
C GLN A 39 -2.86 9.78 -26.34
N ARG A 40 -2.45 10.76 -25.53
CA ARG A 40 -2.82 12.17 -25.67
C ARG A 40 -1.75 13.01 -26.37
N LYS A 41 -0.66 12.39 -26.83
CA LYS A 41 0.48 13.06 -27.47
C LYS A 41 1.07 14.18 -26.59
N LEU A 42 1.13 13.95 -25.28
CA LEU A 42 1.71 14.88 -24.31
C LEU A 42 3.20 14.58 -24.14
N GLU A 43 4.04 15.49 -24.59
CA GLU A 43 5.50 15.36 -24.51
C GLU A 43 6.05 15.84 -23.16
N ASN A 44 5.50 16.95 -22.65
CA ASN A 44 5.93 17.56 -21.40
C ASN A 44 4.98 17.21 -20.25
N VAL A 45 5.56 16.84 -19.10
CA VAL A 45 4.80 16.60 -17.87
C VAL A 45 4.95 17.82 -16.95
N ASN A 46 3.82 18.44 -16.62
CA ASN A 46 3.74 19.58 -15.71
C ASN A 46 2.53 19.44 -14.78
N GLU A 47 2.26 20.46 -13.97
CA GLU A 47 1.15 20.46 -13.03
C GLU A 47 -0.22 20.29 -13.71
N ASP A 48 -0.45 20.95 -14.86
CA ASP A 48 -1.72 20.90 -15.57
C ASP A 48 -2.01 19.51 -16.15
N VAL A 49 -0.97 18.85 -16.67
CA VAL A 49 -1.06 17.45 -17.14
C VAL A 49 -1.47 16.51 -16.01
N LEU A 50 -0.87 16.67 -14.83
CA LEU A 50 -1.22 15.86 -13.67
C LEU A 50 -2.61 16.21 -13.13
N LEU A 51 -3.02 17.47 -13.15
CA LEU A 51 -4.39 17.87 -12.76
C LEU A 51 -5.44 17.16 -13.61
N VAL A 52 -5.28 17.15 -14.94
CA VAL A 52 -6.22 16.47 -15.84
C VAL A 52 -6.21 14.95 -15.59
N PHE A 53 -5.03 14.36 -15.44
CA PHE A 53 -4.91 12.94 -15.13
C PHE A 53 -5.62 12.56 -13.81
N PHE A 54 -5.36 13.32 -12.74
CA PHE A 54 -5.95 13.05 -11.43
C PHE A 54 -7.45 13.39 -11.38
N GLU A 55 -7.93 14.34 -12.17
CA GLU A 55 -9.37 14.59 -12.33
C GLU A 55 -10.07 13.38 -12.95
N GLU A 56 -9.52 12.78 -14.02
CA GLU A 56 -10.07 11.57 -14.61
C GLU A 56 -10.06 10.38 -13.63
N LYS A 57 -8.97 10.20 -12.88
CA LYS A 57 -8.86 9.14 -11.88
C LYS A 57 -9.79 9.36 -10.68
N SER A 58 -10.06 10.62 -10.31
CA SER A 58 -10.95 10.94 -9.19
C SER A 58 -12.40 10.49 -9.42
N LYS A 59 -12.80 10.28 -10.68
CA LYS A 59 -14.15 9.82 -11.04
C LYS A 59 -14.37 8.34 -10.74
N THR A 60 -13.30 7.55 -10.59
CA THR A 60 -13.38 6.10 -10.41
C THR A 60 -12.70 5.60 -9.14
N LEU A 61 -11.78 6.37 -8.56
CA LEU A 61 -11.00 5.98 -7.38
C LEU A 61 -11.48 6.68 -6.12
N SER A 62 -11.34 6.01 -4.97
CA SER A 62 -11.50 6.66 -3.67
C SER A 62 -10.38 7.67 -3.41
N SER A 63 -10.64 8.65 -2.55
CA SER A 63 -9.67 9.69 -2.18
C SER A 63 -8.37 9.09 -1.63
N SER A 64 -8.46 8.03 -0.81
CA SER A 64 -7.28 7.33 -0.28
C SER A 64 -6.42 6.68 -1.36
N THR A 65 -7.04 6.02 -2.34
CA THR A 65 -6.33 5.43 -3.49
C THR A 65 -5.74 6.51 -4.38
N LEU A 66 -6.44 7.63 -4.55
CA LEU A 66 -5.96 8.77 -5.32
C LEU A 66 -4.68 9.36 -4.71
N TRP A 67 -4.62 9.51 -3.38
CA TRP A 67 -3.41 9.94 -2.67
C TRP A 67 -2.26 8.92 -2.75
N ALA A 68 -2.57 7.62 -2.75
CA ALA A 68 -1.56 6.59 -2.97
C ALA A 68 -0.97 6.70 -4.39
N HIS A 69 -1.82 6.87 -5.40
CA HIS A 69 -1.40 7.08 -6.79
C HIS A 69 -0.57 8.36 -6.96
N TYR A 70 -0.99 9.45 -6.30
CA TYR A 70 -0.20 10.68 -6.22
C TYR A 70 1.19 10.44 -5.64
N SER A 71 1.26 9.75 -4.51
CA SER A 71 2.54 9.49 -3.83
C SER A 71 3.47 8.63 -4.70
N MET A 72 2.93 7.60 -5.34
CA MET A 72 3.68 6.76 -6.28
C MET A 72 4.19 7.57 -7.48
N LEU A 73 3.33 8.37 -8.12
CA LEU A 73 3.75 9.19 -9.25
C LEU A 73 4.73 10.30 -8.85
N LYS A 74 4.56 10.92 -7.69
CA LYS A 74 5.50 11.90 -7.14
C LYS A 74 6.91 11.31 -7.05
N THR A 75 7.05 10.13 -6.46
CA THR A 75 8.34 9.43 -6.37
C THR A 75 8.87 9.08 -7.77
N MET A 76 8.04 8.48 -8.62
CA MET A 76 8.49 7.99 -9.93
C MET A 76 8.86 9.11 -10.90
N LEU A 77 8.16 10.25 -10.87
CA LEU A 77 8.48 11.41 -11.69
C LEU A 77 9.72 12.15 -11.20
N ASN A 78 9.94 12.19 -9.88
CA ASN A 78 11.18 12.71 -9.33
C ASN A 78 12.38 11.84 -9.73
N VAL A 79 12.27 10.52 -9.57
CA VAL A 79 13.30 9.55 -9.95
C VAL A 79 13.54 9.57 -11.46
N LYS A 80 12.52 9.29 -12.28
CA LYS A 80 12.74 9.05 -13.73
C LYS A 80 12.86 10.30 -14.58
N ARG A 81 12.37 11.45 -14.11
CA ARG A 81 12.29 12.69 -14.92
C ARG A 81 12.80 13.93 -14.19
N ASN A 82 13.28 13.81 -12.95
CA ASN A 82 13.69 14.93 -12.11
C ASN A 82 12.59 16.01 -11.94
N ILE A 83 11.32 15.58 -11.89
CA ILE A 83 10.18 16.47 -11.69
C ILE A 83 9.75 16.42 -10.23
N ASP A 84 9.88 17.54 -9.52
CA ASP A 84 9.40 17.68 -8.15
C ASP A 84 7.91 18.07 -8.11
N VAL A 85 7.06 17.05 -8.14
CA VAL A 85 5.59 17.18 -8.00
C VAL A 85 5.19 17.75 -6.62
N GLY A 86 6.08 17.75 -5.63
CA GLY A 86 5.83 18.38 -4.33
C GLY A 86 5.59 19.90 -4.43
N LYS A 87 6.08 20.55 -5.50
CA LYS A 87 5.90 21.98 -5.77
C LYS A 87 4.59 22.31 -6.48
N PHE A 88 3.79 21.30 -6.83
CA PHE A 88 2.52 21.49 -7.55
C PHE A 88 1.38 21.73 -6.55
N TYR A 89 1.23 23.00 -6.18
CA TYR A 89 0.27 23.44 -5.16
C TYR A 89 -1.19 23.35 -5.61
N LYS A 90 -1.50 23.59 -6.89
CA LYS A 90 -2.86 23.43 -7.44
C LYS A 90 -3.27 21.96 -7.40
N LEU A 91 -2.37 21.06 -7.77
CA LEU A 91 -2.61 19.62 -7.68
C LEU A 91 -2.84 19.17 -6.24
N SER A 92 -2.02 19.66 -5.32
CA SER A 92 -2.17 19.37 -3.89
C SER A 92 -3.50 19.87 -3.33
N ALA A 93 -3.90 21.10 -3.69
CA ALA A 93 -5.19 21.67 -3.29
C ALA A 93 -6.37 20.88 -3.88
N PHE A 94 -6.27 20.49 -5.15
CA PHE A 94 -7.25 19.65 -5.82
C PHE A 94 -7.47 18.30 -5.10
N LEU A 95 -6.39 17.57 -4.78
CA LEU A 95 -6.47 16.28 -4.09
C LEU A 95 -7.06 16.41 -2.68
N LYS A 96 -6.72 17.51 -1.97
CA LYS A 96 -7.33 17.83 -0.66
C LYS A 96 -8.84 18.00 -0.77
N ARG A 97 -9.32 18.80 -1.74
CA ARG A 97 -10.76 18.97 -1.98
C ARG A 97 -11.46 17.66 -2.33
N LYS A 98 -10.85 16.81 -3.15
CA LYS A 98 -11.38 15.46 -3.45
C LYS A 98 -11.41 14.52 -2.25
N SER A 99 -10.78 14.90 -1.14
CA SER A 99 -10.78 14.14 0.12
C SER A 99 -11.76 14.67 1.15
N GLU A 100 -12.39 15.82 0.89
CA GLU A 100 -13.40 16.38 1.77
C GLU A 100 -14.60 15.44 1.88
N GLY A 101 -15.04 15.19 3.11
CA GLY A 101 -16.12 14.25 3.38
C GLY A 101 -15.77 12.78 3.20
N TYR A 102 -14.53 12.43 2.81
CA TYR A 102 -14.11 11.03 2.71
C TYR A 102 -14.19 10.34 4.09
N LYS A 103 -14.98 9.27 4.15
CA LYS A 103 -15.05 8.40 5.33
C LYS A 103 -14.34 7.08 5.01
N PRO A 104 -13.23 6.76 5.71
CA PRO A 104 -12.55 5.49 5.52
C PRO A 104 -13.50 4.32 5.77
N LYS A 105 -13.51 3.36 4.84
CA LYS A 105 -14.17 2.07 5.07
C LYS A 105 -13.37 1.31 6.12
N LYS A 106 -13.95 1.11 7.29
CA LYS A 106 -13.37 0.26 8.33
C LYS A 106 -13.87 -1.18 8.17
N ALA A 107 -13.04 -2.15 8.53
CA ALA A 107 -13.49 -3.52 8.70
C ALA A 107 -14.57 -3.59 9.78
N LYS A 108 -15.47 -4.57 9.69
CA LYS A 108 -16.43 -4.83 10.77
C LYS A 108 -15.64 -5.24 12.02
N VAL A 109 -15.95 -4.62 13.14
CA VAL A 109 -15.39 -5.01 14.44
C VAL A 109 -16.27 -6.14 14.97
N LEU A 110 -15.64 -7.26 15.32
CA LEU A 110 -16.34 -8.39 15.93
C LEU A 110 -16.68 -8.04 17.39
N THR A 111 -17.89 -8.39 17.82
CA THR A 111 -18.27 -8.30 19.24
C THR A 111 -17.75 -9.52 20.01
N LEU A 112 -17.66 -9.41 21.34
CA LEU A 112 -17.30 -10.54 22.20
C LEU A 112 -18.26 -11.72 21.97
N ASP A 113 -19.58 -11.48 21.96
CA ASP A 113 -20.57 -12.52 21.68
C ASP A 113 -20.36 -13.21 20.33
N GLN A 114 -19.93 -12.48 19.29
CA GLN A 114 -19.64 -13.07 17.98
C GLN A 114 -18.38 -13.93 18.01
N ILE A 115 -17.36 -13.49 18.75
CA ILE A 115 -16.12 -14.24 18.96
C ILE A 115 -16.43 -15.52 19.74
N ASP A 116 -17.12 -15.41 20.88
CA ASP A 116 -17.48 -16.54 21.74
C ASP A 116 -18.34 -17.55 20.99
N LYS A 117 -19.37 -17.08 20.29
CA LYS A 117 -20.21 -17.93 19.45
C LYS A 117 -19.38 -18.69 18.42
N PHE A 118 -18.45 -18.02 17.74
CA PHE A 118 -17.61 -18.67 16.75
C PHE A 118 -16.65 -19.70 17.39
N LEU A 119 -16.00 -19.34 18.49
CA LEU A 119 -15.06 -20.23 19.19
C LEU A 119 -15.75 -21.47 19.79
N LEU A 120 -16.97 -21.32 20.31
CA LEU A 120 -17.70 -22.40 20.98
C LEU A 120 -18.51 -23.27 20.01
N GLU A 121 -19.20 -22.68 19.03
CA GLU A 121 -20.18 -23.39 18.22
C GLU A 121 -19.67 -23.85 16.85
N ALA A 122 -18.64 -23.19 16.28
CA ALA A 122 -18.15 -23.58 14.95
C ALA A 122 -17.43 -24.95 15.02
N PRO A 123 -17.61 -25.85 14.05
CA PRO A 123 -17.00 -27.19 14.10
C PRO A 123 -15.48 -27.15 13.89
N ASP A 124 -14.72 -27.74 14.80
CA ASP A 124 -13.25 -27.73 14.74
C ASP A 124 -12.69 -28.42 13.50
N LYS A 125 -13.37 -29.47 13.00
CA LYS A 125 -12.98 -30.15 11.76
C LYS A 125 -12.84 -29.20 10.56
N ASP A 126 -13.57 -28.08 10.55
CA ASP A 126 -13.58 -27.10 9.47
C ASP A 126 -12.85 -25.80 9.87
N PHE A 127 -12.88 -25.43 11.15
CA PHE A 127 -12.49 -24.10 11.61
C PHE A 127 -11.37 -24.05 12.66
N LEU A 128 -10.79 -25.18 13.09
CA LEU A 128 -9.79 -25.20 14.18
C LEU A 128 -8.65 -24.19 13.94
N MET A 129 -8.06 -24.19 12.75
CA MET A 129 -6.97 -23.26 12.41
C MET A 129 -7.41 -21.79 12.51
N ILE A 130 -8.62 -21.47 12.05
CA ILE A 130 -9.16 -20.10 12.07
C ILE A 130 -9.48 -19.67 13.52
N LYS A 131 -9.98 -20.58 14.35
CA LYS A 131 -10.18 -20.31 15.79
C LYS A 131 -8.87 -20.00 16.49
N VAL A 132 -7.83 -20.81 16.25
CA VAL A 132 -6.49 -20.55 16.79
C VAL A 132 -5.99 -19.18 16.31
N ALA A 133 -6.02 -18.91 15.00
CA ALA A 133 -5.65 -17.61 14.44
C ALA A 133 -6.41 -16.42 15.08
N LEU A 134 -7.71 -16.58 15.33
CA LEU A 134 -8.53 -15.56 16.00
C LEU A 134 -8.07 -15.33 17.44
N ILE A 135 -7.77 -16.39 18.20
CA ILE A 135 -7.27 -16.29 19.58
C ILE A 135 -5.96 -15.49 19.62
N PHE A 136 -5.00 -15.81 18.74
CA PHE A 136 -3.73 -15.07 18.66
C PHE A 136 -3.96 -13.59 18.29
N GLY A 137 -4.87 -13.32 17.34
CA GLY A 137 -5.20 -11.96 16.93
C GLY A 137 -5.90 -11.14 18.01
N VAL A 138 -6.76 -11.75 18.83
CA VAL A 138 -7.51 -11.07 19.91
C VAL A 138 -6.65 -10.90 21.15
N ALA A 139 -5.88 -11.92 21.53
CA ALA A 139 -5.08 -11.91 22.76
C ALA A 139 -3.87 -10.96 22.65
N ASP A 140 -3.24 -10.86 21.48
CA ASP A 140 -1.98 -10.12 21.32
C ASP A 140 -2.01 -9.03 20.23
N ALA A 141 -3.20 -8.70 19.70
CA ALA A 141 -3.38 -7.74 18.61
C ALA A 141 -2.49 -8.01 17.38
N CYS A 142 -2.13 -9.28 17.17
CA CYS A 142 -1.20 -9.73 16.13
C CYS A 142 -1.68 -9.33 14.72
N ARG A 143 -0.82 -8.67 13.95
CA ARG A 143 -1.10 -8.33 12.54
C ARG A 143 -1.06 -9.59 11.68
N GLY A 144 -1.85 -9.60 10.61
CA GLY A 144 -1.89 -10.76 9.70
C GLY A 144 -0.53 -11.16 9.10
N LYS A 145 0.42 -10.22 8.96
CA LYS A 145 1.78 -10.56 8.51
C LYS A 145 2.58 -11.27 9.61
N GLU A 146 2.48 -10.78 10.85
CA GLU A 146 3.13 -11.39 12.02
C GLU A 146 2.61 -12.82 12.20
N LEU A 147 1.28 -13.01 12.16
CA LEU A 147 0.65 -14.33 12.23
C LEU A 147 1.09 -15.27 11.10
N HIS A 148 1.24 -14.76 9.88
CA HIS A 148 1.68 -15.57 8.74
C HIS A 148 3.14 -16.02 8.83
N GLN A 149 3.98 -15.26 9.55
CA GLN A 149 5.40 -15.56 9.71
C GLN A 149 5.70 -16.36 10.98
N LEU A 150 4.71 -16.54 11.84
CA LEU A 150 4.84 -17.26 13.11
C LEU A 150 5.24 -18.72 12.89
N THR A 151 6.21 -19.18 13.65
CA THR A 151 6.71 -20.55 13.65
C THR A 151 6.63 -21.18 15.04
N ILE A 152 6.87 -22.50 15.13
CA ILE A 152 6.85 -23.21 16.41
C ILE A 152 7.94 -22.68 17.37
N SER A 153 9.10 -22.27 16.84
CA SER A 153 10.18 -21.71 17.66
C SER A 153 9.83 -20.36 18.31
N ASP A 154 8.78 -19.69 17.82
CA ASP A 154 8.33 -18.42 18.35
C ASP A 154 7.35 -18.59 19.53
N VAL A 155 6.92 -19.84 19.82
CA VAL A 155 5.97 -20.19 20.87
C VAL A 155 6.68 -20.92 22.00
N THR A 156 6.55 -20.41 23.22
CA THR A 156 7.03 -21.06 24.44
C THR A 156 5.86 -21.52 25.29
N ASP A 157 5.83 -22.79 25.64
CA ASP A 157 4.85 -23.37 26.55
C ASP A 157 5.33 -23.24 28.00
N MET A 158 4.50 -22.63 28.84
CA MET A 158 4.73 -22.42 30.27
C MET A 158 3.73 -23.22 31.13
N ASP A 159 3.19 -24.33 30.59
CA ASP A 159 2.17 -25.24 31.15
C ASP A 159 0.78 -24.62 31.35
N HIS A 160 0.73 -23.37 31.83
CA HIS A 160 -0.50 -22.62 32.09
C HIS A 160 -0.71 -21.46 31.12
N ALA A 161 0.27 -21.17 30.28
CA ALA A 161 0.24 -20.08 29.32
C ALA A 161 1.14 -20.41 28.13
N LEU A 162 0.80 -19.81 26.99
CA LEU A 162 1.67 -19.74 25.82
C LEU A 162 2.22 -18.33 25.70
N ILE A 163 3.54 -18.20 25.58
CA ILE A 163 4.20 -16.95 25.23
C ILE A 163 4.51 -16.99 23.75
N VAL A 164 4.12 -15.93 23.02
CA VAL A 164 4.27 -15.84 21.57
C VAL A 164 5.12 -14.62 21.24
N ASN A 165 6.21 -14.82 20.51
CA ASN A 165 7.10 -13.74 20.09
C ASN A 165 6.86 -13.41 18.61
N PHE A 166 6.36 -12.21 18.31
CA PHE A 166 6.05 -11.75 16.96
C PHE A 166 7.16 -10.92 16.30
#